data_AF-A0A3A8J4P1-F1
#
_entry.id   AF-A0A3A8J4P1-F1
#
_cell.length_a   1.000
_cell.length_b   1.000
_cell.length_c   1.000
_cell.angle_alpha   90.00
_cell.angle_beta   90.00
_cell.angle_gamma   90.00
#
_symmetry.space_group_name_H-M   'P 1'
#
loop_
_entity.id
_entity.type
_entity.pdbx_description
1 polymer ?
#
loop_
_entity_poly.entity_id
_entity_poly.type
_entity_poly.pdbx_seq_one_letter_code
_entity_poly.pdbx_strand_id
1 'polypeptide(L)'
;MASNMWEQTAAMAKQHEQQGGAWLKLANDGDIAVVVFLGEPHPREVVFLDNKFVPFDEKLKAQGHKPSLRVALNVAVYGTREVKVMEQASTFFTNLLQVRAKYGLETWAFEVKRHGAAKDPKTTYSLLPEKQLSPAEVTDFQALRLHDLPKLYAAEAAAAASSTSPAATSSPKAGEPVDVKLAQAMATALKALPREAVDRFLQKFGVQRIRDIPASKGELARAFVDSLVAEYSAESVADVDPFGP
;
A
#
# COMPACT_ATOMS: atom_id res chain seq x y z
N MET A 1 -32.19 -7.80 0.87
CA MET A 1 -31.64 -8.97 1.59
C MET A 1 -30.94 -8.46 2.83
N ALA A 2 -31.19 -9.04 3.99
CA ALA A 2 -30.58 -8.59 5.24
C ALA A 2 -29.10 -8.98 5.25
N SER A 3 -28.20 -7.99 5.28
CA SER A 3 -26.77 -8.21 5.41
C SER A 3 -26.47 -8.87 6.74
N ASN A 4 -25.80 -10.03 6.73
CA ASN A 4 -25.45 -10.74 7.96
C ASN A 4 -24.44 -9.92 8.80
N MET A 5 -24.26 -10.28 10.08
CA MET A 5 -23.38 -9.52 10.99
C MET A 5 -21.91 -9.50 10.53
N TRP A 6 -21.46 -10.50 9.76
CA TRP A 6 -20.12 -10.53 9.17
C TRP A 6 -19.96 -9.47 8.07
N GLU A 7 -20.94 -9.34 7.17
CA GLU A 7 -20.96 -8.32 6.13
C GLU A 7 -21.03 -6.91 6.72
N GLN A 8 -21.87 -6.71 7.76
CA GLN A 8 -21.94 -5.42 8.47
C GLN A 8 -20.62 -5.08 9.14
N THR A 9 -19.98 -6.03 9.82
CA THR A 9 -18.71 -5.81 10.50
C THR A 9 -17.57 -5.56 9.51
N ALA A 10 -17.54 -6.26 8.37
CA ALA A 10 -16.58 -6.01 7.30
C ALA A 10 -16.76 -4.60 6.69
N ALA A 11 -18.00 -4.16 6.49
CA ALA A 11 -18.29 -2.80 6.04
C ALA A 11 -17.83 -1.75 7.06
N MET A 12 -18.07 -1.97 8.36
CA MET A 12 -17.61 -1.08 9.44
C MET A 12 -16.07 -1.04 9.53
N ALA A 13 -15.38 -2.17 9.41
CA ALA A 13 -13.92 -2.22 9.41
C ALA A 13 -13.32 -1.45 8.22
N LYS A 14 -13.90 -1.62 7.02
CA LYS A 14 -13.50 -0.87 5.82
C LYS A 14 -13.76 0.63 5.99
N GLN A 15 -14.87 1.02 6.61
CA GLN A 15 -15.16 2.41 6.93
C GLN A 15 -14.14 2.98 7.91
N HIS A 16 -13.75 2.23 8.94
CA HIS A 16 -12.71 2.62 9.89
C HIS A 16 -11.32 2.74 9.24
N GLU A 17 -10.95 1.85 8.31
CA GLU A 17 -9.70 1.95 7.56
C GLU A 17 -9.66 3.19 6.65
N GLN A 18 -10.83 3.59 6.12
CA GLN A 18 -10.97 4.80 5.32
C GLN A 18 -11.00 6.07 6.18
N GLN A 19 -11.48 6.00 7.43
CA GLN A 19 -11.54 7.14 8.34
C GLN A 19 -10.13 7.54 8.82
N GLY A 20 -9.83 8.84 8.72
CA GLY A 20 -8.59 9.43 9.24
C GLY A 20 -7.43 9.52 8.25
N GLY A 21 -7.57 8.98 7.04
CA GLY A 21 -6.61 9.17 5.94
C GLY A 21 -7.03 10.28 4.99
N ALA A 22 -6.08 11.11 4.54
CA ALA A 22 -6.33 12.12 3.51
C ALA A 22 -6.65 11.52 2.13
N TRP A 23 -6.35 10.23 1.91
CA TRP A 23 -6.43 9.56 0.62
C TRP A 23 -7.71 8.72 0.47
N LEU A 24 -8.42 8.88 -0.65
CA LEU A 24 -9.50 7.98 -1.05
C LEU A 24 -8.92 6.67 -1.59
N LYS A 25 -9.15 5.56 -0.88
CA LYS A 25 -8.66 4.22 -1.27
C LYS A 25 -9.81 3.34 -1.75
N LEU A 26 -9.76 2.99 -3.03
CA LEU A 26 -10.49 1.86 -3.61
C LEU A 26 -9.47 0.72 -3.74
N ALA A 27 -9.50 -0.24 -2.83
CA ALA A 27 -8.44 -1.23 -2.66
C ALA A 27 -8.72 -2.53 -3.40
N ASN A 28 -10.00 -2.89 -3.54
CA ASN A 28 -10.45 -4.16 -4.08
C ASN A 28 -11.16 -3.98 -5.41
N ASP A 29 -11.30 -5.10 -6.14
CA ASP A 29 -12.11 -5.12 -7.35
C ASP A 29 -13.57 -4.83 -7.01
N GLY A 30 -14.23 -4.02 -7.84
CA GLY A 30 -15.62 -3.63 -7.61
C GLY A 30 -15.83 -2.59 -6.50
N ASP A 31 -14.77 -2.09 -5.85
CA ASP A 31 -14.89 -0.99 -4.89
C ASP A 31 -15.45 0.27 -5.56
N ILE A 32 -16.46 0.86 -4.93
CA ILE A 32 -17.18 2.04 -5.40
C ILE A 32 -17.07 3.17 -4.38
N ALA A 33 -16.93 4.40 -4.87
CA ALA A 33 -17.21 5.62 -4.12
C ALA A 33 -18.00 6.60 -4.98
N VAL A 34 -19.03 7.23 -4.40
CA VAL A 34 -19.72 8.36 -5.04
C VAL A 34 -19.08 9.65 -4.54
N VAL A 35 -18.57 10.46 -5.46
CA VAL A 35 -17.76 11.64 -5.14
C VAL A 35 -18.19 12.89 -5.90
N VAL A 36 -17.95 14.05 -5.30
CA VAL A 36 -18.00 15.36 -5.97
C VAL A 36 -16.56 15.86 -6.12
N PHE A 37 -16.17 16.26 -7.33
CA PHE A 37 -14.82 16.78 -7.56
C PHE A 37 -14.76 18.25 -7.17
N LEU A 38 -13.68 18.64 -6.47
CA LEU A 38 -13.53 19.97 -5.89
C LEU A 38 -12.20 20.60 -6.31
N GLY A 39 -12.25 21.92 -6.56
CA GLY A 39 -11.07 22.71 -6.87
C GLY A 39 -10.34 22.30 -8.16
N GLU A 40 -9.07 22.69 -8.25
CA GLU A 40 -8.23 22.44 -9.42
C GLU A 40 -7.41 21.14 -9.30
N PRO A 41 -7.13 20.45 -10.42
CA PRO A 41 -6.24 19.31 -10.44
C PRO A 41 -4.79 19.71 -10.13
N HIS A 42 -4.06 18.85 -9.41
CA HIS A 42 -2.63 19.00 -9.19
C HIS A 42 -1.84 17.95 -9.99
N PRO A 43 -1.21 18.33 -11.12
CA PRO A 43 -0.43 17.41 -11.94
C PRO A 43 0.93 17.11 -11.31
N ARG A 44 1.39 15.87 -11.47
CA ARG A 44 2.68 15.38 -11.00
C ARG A 44 3.31 14.48 -12.06
N GLU A 45 4.54 14.80 -12.45
CA GLU A 45 5.37 13.87 -13.21
C GLU A 45 6.09 12.95 -12.24
N VAL A 46 5.91 11.64 -12.43
CA VAL A 46 6.46 10.62 -11.54
C VAL A 46 7.05 9.45 -12.30
N VAL A 47 7.88 8.66 -11.64
CA VAL A 47 8.33 7.34 -12.10
C VAL A 47 7.93 6.30 -11.04
N PHE A 48 7.49 5.13 -11.48
CA PHE A 48 7.24 4.02 -10.56
C PHE A 48 8.53 3.24 -10.33
N LEU A 49 9.11 3.35 -9.15
CA LEU A 49 10.34 2.67 -8.73
C LEU A 49 10.11 2.02 -7.36
N ASP A 50 10.63 0.81 -7.16
CA ASP A 50 10.56 0.11 -5.87
C ASP A 50 9.14 0.08 -5.26
N ASN A 51 8.14 -0.20 -6.09
CA ASN A 51 6.73 -0.27 -5.72
C ASN A 51 6.12 1.06 -5.20
N LYS A 52 6.69 2.22 -5.57
CA LYS A 52 6.18 3.55 -5.24
C LYS A 52 6.33 4.53 -6.40
N PHE A 53 5.46 5.55 -6.43
CA PHE A 53 5.64 6.69 -7.32
C PHE A 53 6.58 7.72 -6.68
N VAL A 54 7.67 8.03 -7.38
CA VAL A 54 8.61 9.08 -6.98
C VAL A 54 8.53 10.25 -7.98
N PRO A 55 8.69 11.50 -7.53
CA PRO A 55 8.76 12.65 -8.45
C PRO A 55 9.85 12.44 -9.51
N PHE A 56 9.52 12.73 -10.77
CA PHE A 56 10.48 12.69 -11.86
C PHE A 56 11.38 13.93 -11.81
N ASP A 57 12.69 13.71 -11.84
CA ASP A 57 13.71 14.77 -11.80
C ASP A 57 14.79 14.55 -12.89
N GLU A 58 15.73 15.49 -12.99
CA GLU A 58 16.83 15.41 -13.97
C GLU A 58 17.74 14.20 -13.75
N LYS A 59 17.87 13.73 -12.51
CA LYS A 59 18.67 12.55 -12.17
C LYS A 59 18.04 11.29 -12.72
N LEU A 60 16.74 11.11 -12.54
CA LEU A 60 15.98 9.98 -13.11
C LEU A 60 15.94 10.05 -14.64
N LYS A 61 15.86 11.26 -15.21
CA LYS A 61 15.98 11.46 -16.65
C LYS A 61 17.34 11.00 -17.18
N ALA A 62 18.44 11.37 -16.52
CA ALA A 62 19.80 10.96 -16.90
C ALA A 62 20.01 9.44 -16.79
N GLN A 63 19.27 8.76 -15.89
CA GLN A 63 19.24 7.31 -15.75
C GLN A 63 18.37 6.60 -16.82
N GLY A 64 17.74 7.35 -17.73
CA GLY A 64 16.91 6.80 -18.80
C GLY A 64 15.48 6.46 -18.39
N HIS A 65 15.03 6.85 -17.19
CA HIS A 65 13.64 6.69 -16.79
C HIS A 65 12.73 7.63 -17.58
N LYS A 66 11.49 7.17 -17.81
CA LYS A 66 10.46 7.94 -18.51
C LYS A 66 9.41 8.46 -17.52
N PRO A 67 9.00 9.73 -17.63
CA PRO A 67 7.97 10.27 -16.76
C PRO A 67 6.60 9.65 -17.08
N SER A 68 5.77 9.55 -16.06
CA SER A 68 4.36 9.23 -16.12
C SER A 68 3.58 10.33 -15.40
N LEU A 69 2.49 10.80 -16.01
CA LEU A 69 1.61 11.79 -15.38
C LEU A 69 0.67 11.11 -14.39
N ARG A 70 0.70 11.61 -13.16
CA ARG A 70 -0.33 11.40 -12.13
C ARG A 70 -1.02 12.71 -11.83
N VAL A 71 -2.31 12.66 -11.55
CA VAL A 71 -3.12 13.83 -11.22
C VAL A 71 -3.80 13.61 -9.89
N ALA A 72 -3.50 14.45 -8.91
CA ALA A 72 -4.22 14.50 -7.65
C ALA A 72 -5.42 15.44 -7.75
N LEU A 73 -6.53 14.99 -7.16
CA LEU A 73 -7.81 15.68 -7.18
C LEU A 73 -8.36 15.71 -5.76
N ASN A 74 -8.82 16.87 -5.30
CA ASN A 74 -9.68 16.92 -4.13
C ASN A 74 -11.07 16.38 -4.52
N VAL A 75 -11.59 15.48 -3.71
CA VAL A 75 -12.91 14.87 -3.89
C VAL A 75 -13.64 14.84 -2.55
N ALA A 76 -14.89 15.26 -2.52
CA ALA A 76 -15.75 15.01 -1.36
C ALA A 76 -16.50 13.70 -1.57
N VAL A 77 -16.47 12.81 -0.56
CA VAL A 77 -17.33 11.63 -0.54
C VAL A 77 -18.77 12.10 -0.33
N TYR A 78 -19.65 11.83 -1.29
CA TYR A 78 -20.98 12.47 -1.35
C TYR A 78 -21.81 12.25 -0.07
N GLY A 79 -21.84 11.02 0.45
CA GLY A 79 -22.65 10.67 1.63
C GLY A 79 -22.12 11.22 2.96
N THR A 80 -20.81 11.45 3.10
CA THR A 80 -20.20 11.90 4.38
C THR A 80 -19.70 13.33 4.34
N ARG A 81 -19.61 13.94 3.15
CA ARG A 81 -19.00 15.25 2.90
C ARG A 81 -17.52 15.34 3.32
N GLU A 82 -16.88 14.20 3.60
CA GLU A 82 -15.46 14.15 3.93
C GLU A 82 -14.63 14.42 2.67
N VAL A 83 -13.75 15.43 2.73
CA VAL A 83 -12.84 15.74 1.63
C VAL A 83 -11.62 14.82 1.71
N LYS A 84 -11.34 14.13 0.61
CA LYS A 84 -10.18 13.27 0.40
C LYS A 84 -9.45 13.66 -0.87
N VAL A 85 -8.28 13.07 -1.05
CA VAL A 85 -7.47 13.19 -2.26
C VAL A 85 -7.51 11.87 -3.00
N MET A 86 -7.77 11.94 -4.30
CA MET A 86 -7.67 10.81 -5.21
C MET A 86 -6.59 11.11 -6.24
N GLU A 87 -5.58 10.24 -6.33
CA GLU A 87 -4.55 10.32 -7.37
C GLU A 87 -4.84 9.28 -8.46
N GLN A 88 -4.89 9.73 -9.72
CA GLN A 88 -5.17 8.86 -10.87
C GLN A 88 -4.22 9.08 -12.04
N ALA A 89 -4.17 8.11 -12.95
CA ALA A 89 -3.38 8.17 -14.17
C ALA A 89 -3.96 9.12 -15.22
N SER A 90 -3.15 9.49 -16.22
CA SER A 90 -3.57 10.34 -17.35
C SER A 90 -4.82 9.83 -18.08
N THR A 91 -4.99 8.52 -18.29
CA THR A 91 -6.17 7.95 -18.96
C THR A 91 -7.46 8.26 -18.22
N PHE A 92 -7.47 8.19 -16.88
CA PHE A 92 -8.62 8.57 -16.07
C PHE A 92 -8.89 10.07 -16.20
N PHE A 93 -7.84 10.89 -16.17
CA PHE A 93 -7.97 12.34 -16.31
C PHE A 93 -8.55 12.75 -17.68
N THR A 94 -8.19 12.08 -18.76
CA THR A 94 -8.81 12.31 -20.07
C THR A 94 -10.32 12.03 -20.05
N ASN A 95 -10.77 10.95 -19.38
CA ASN A 95 -12.19 10.67 -19.20
C ASN A 95 -12.87 11.74 -18.33
N LEU A 96 -12.21 12.16 -17.24
CA LEU A 96 -12.71 13.22 -16.36
C LEU A 96 -12.93 14.55 -17.13
N LEU A 97 -12.06 14.91 -18.08
CA LEU A 97 -12.26 16.10 -18.92
C LEU A 97 -13.51 16.00 -19.80
N GLN A 98 -13.82 14.82 -20.35
CA GLN A 98 -15.03 14.60 -21.14
C GLN A 98 -16.28 14.74 -20.27
N VAL A 99 -16.24 14.17 -19.07
CA VAL A 99 -17.33 14.26 -18.09
C VAL A 99 -17.52 15.69 -17.60
N ARG A 100 -16.44 16.43 -17.34
CA ARG A 100 -16.47 17.86 -17.00
C ARG A 100 -17.18 18.67 -18.09
N ALA A 101 -16.80 18.46 -19.35
CA ALA A 101 -17.39 19.19 -20.48
C ALA A 101 -18.89 18.91 -20.66
N LYS A 102 -19.33 17.69 -20.34
CA LYS A 102 -20.72 17.26 -20.56
C LYS A 102 -21.66 17.57 -19.40
N TYR A 103 -21.20 17.40 -18.17
CA TYR A 103 -22.06 17.46 -16.97
C TYR A 103 -21.74 18.64 -16.06
N GLY A 104 -20.50 19.14 -16.07
CA GLY A 104 -19.93 19.95 -14.99
C GLY A 104 -19.50 19.06 -13.83
N LEU A 105 -18.33 19.33 -13.24
CA LEU A 105 -17.82 18.53 -12.12
C LEU A 105 -18.38 18.97 -10.77
N GLU A 106 -18.73 20.24 -10.69
CA GLU A 106 -19.25 20.95 -9.54
C GLU A 106 -20.77 20.80 -9.37
N THR A 107 -21.47 20.37 -10.41
CA THR A 107 -22.93 20.24 -10.46
C THR A 107 -23.41 18.80 -10.36
N TRP A 108 -22.50 17.82 -10.34
CA TRP A 108 -22.81 16.40 -10.29
C TRP A 108 -21.92 15.66 -9.30
N ALA A 109 -22.51 14.65 -8.66
CA ALA A 109 -21.78 13.57 -8.03
C ALA A 109 -21.59 12.43 -9.04
N PHE A 110 -20.43 11.78 -8.95
CA PHE A 110 -20.02 10.72 -9.86
C PHE A 110 -19.68 9.45 -9.10
N GLU A 111 -20.15 8.32 -9.62
CA GLU A 111 -19.67 7.00 -9.21
C GLU A 111 -18.28 6.78 -9.80
N VAL A 112 -17.31 6.52 -8.92
CA VAL A 112 -15.99 6.01 -9.28
C VAL A 112 -15.91 4.57 -8.83
N LYS A 113 -15.75 3.67 -9.79
CA LYS A 113 -15.64 2.23 -9.54
C LYS A 113 -14.30 1.70 -10.03
N ARG A 114 -13.62 0.93 -9.16
CA ARG A 114 -12.38 0.23 -9.49
C ARG A 114 -12.68 -1.11 -10.15
N HIS A 115 -11.92 -1.44 -11.20
CA HIS A 115 -11.91 -2.75 -11.84
C HIS A 115 -10.49 -3.31 -11.81
N GLY A 116 -10.30 -4.53 -11.30
CA GLY A 116 -9.02 -5.21 -11.10
C GLY A 116 -8.72 -5.50 -9.64
N ALA A 117 -8.03 -6.60 -9.34
CA ALA A 117 -7.67 -7.00 -7.97
C ALA A 117 -6.59 -6.09 -7.37
N ALA A 118 -6.40 -6.10 -6.05
CA ALA A 118 -5.32 -5.33 -5.41
C ALA A 118 -3.95 -5.64 -6.07
N LYS A 119 -3.17 -4.59 -6.39
CA LYS A 119 -1.88 -4.67 -7.10
C LYS A 119 -1.95 -5.21 -8.55
N ASP A 120 -3.14 -5.34 -9.13
CA ASP A 120 -3.28 -5.70 -10.54
C ASP A 120 -2.76 -4.56 -11.44
N PRO A 121 -1.75 -4.80 -12.30
CA PRO A 121 -1.20 -3.79 -13.20
C PRO A 121 -2.21 -3.30 -14.26
N LYS A 122 -3.31 -4.03 -14.47
CA LYS A 122 -4.40 -3.66 -15.38
C LYS A 122 -5.59 -3.01 -14.66
N THR A 123 -5.39 -2.53 -13.43
CA THR A 123 -6.43 -1.80 -12.70
C THR A 123 -6.93 -0.63 -13.54
N THR A 124 -8.24 -0.56 -13.74
CA THR A 124 -8.92 0.56 -14.40
C THR A 124 -10.00 1.14 -13.50
N TYR A 125 -10.49 2.33 -13.85
CA TYR A 125 -11.58 2.97 -13.13
C TYR A 125 -12.63 3.45 -14.12
N SER A 126 -13.91 3.20 -13.82
CA SER A 126 -15.03 3.83 -14.50
C SER A 126 -15.49 5.07 -13.74
N LEU A 127 -15.95 6.06 -14.50
CA LEU A 127 -16.50 7.31 -14.00
C LEU A 127 -17.89 7.49 -14.62
N LEU A 128 -18.94 7.46 -13.80
CA LEU A 128 -20.33 7.55 -14.26
C LEU A 128 -21.05 8.67 -13.51
N PRO A 129 -21.88 9.49 -14.18
CA PRO A 129 -22.74 10.44 -13.49
C PRO A 129 -23.75 9.68 -12.62
N GLU A 130 -23.77 9.99 -11.32
CA GLU A 130 -24.65 9.31 -10.36
C GLU A 130 -25.86 10.18 -10.02
N LYS A 131 -25.59 11.42 -9.59
CA LYS A 131 -26.64 12.33 -9.14
C LYS A 131 -26.32 13.77 -9.49
N GLN A 132 -27.29 14.48 -10.08
CA GLN A 132 -27.21 15.93 -10.22
C GLN A 132 -27.41 16.60 -8.86
N LEU A 133 -26.53 17.52 -8.50
CA LEU A 133 -26.59 18.25 -7.26
C LEU A 133 -27.63 19.36 -7.36
N SER A 134 -28.40 19.54 -6.28
CA SER A 134 -29.23 20.74 -6.11
C SER A 134 -28.35 21.98 -5.90
N PRO A 135 -28.85 23.21 -6.15
CA PRO A 135 -28.07 24.43 -5.92
C PRO A 135 -27.53 24.55 -4.48
N ALA A 136 -28.31 24.12 -3.49
CA ALA A 136 -27.89 24.10 -2.09
C ALA A 136 -26.72 23.12 -1.86
N GLU A 137 -26.81 21.91 -2.43
CA GLU A 137 -25.70 20.94 -2.35
C GLU A 137 -24.44 21.47 -3.04
N VAL A 138 -24.56 22.13 -4.21
CA VAL A 138 -23.40 22.75 -4.88
C VAL A 138 -22.73 23.75 -3.93
N THR A 139 -23.50 24.67 -3.34
CA THR A 139 -22.95 25.64 -2.38
C THR A 139 -22.28 24.96 -1.19
N ASP A 140 -22.92 23.95 -0.61
CA ASP A 140 -22.39 23.21 0.53
C ASP A 140 -21.06 22.51 0.20
N PHE A 141 -20.98 21.81 -0.94
CA PHE A 141 -19.77 21.09 -1.34
C PHE A 141 -18.63 22.04 -1.70
N GLN A 142 -18.92 23.18 -2.34
CA GLN A 142 -17.91 24.19 -2.67
C GLN A 142 -17.39 24.93 -1.44
N ALA A 143 -18.14 24.96 -0.34
CA ALA A 143 -17.70 25.54 0.93
C ALA A 143 -16.76 24.61 1.74
N LEU A 144 -16.58 23.36 1.33
CA LEU A 144 -15.74 22.41 2.04
C LEU A 144 -14.25 22.81 1.97
N ARG A 145 -13.54 22.61 3.09
CA ARG A 145 -12.11 22.88 3.16
C ARG A 145 -11.32 21.83 2.39
N LEU A 146 -10.63 22.27 1.35
CA LEU A 146 -9.80 21.41 0.50
C LEU A 146 -8.46 21.08 1.16
N HIS A 147 -7.89 19.92 0.79
CA HIS A 147 -6.49 19.62 1.09
C HIS A 147 -5.58 20.49 0.21
N ASP A 148 -4.55 21.05 0.83
CA ASP A 148 -3.46 21.74 0.14
C ASP A 148 -2.55 20.69 -0.50
N LEU A 149 -2.83 20.32 -1.75
CA LEU A 149 -2.16 19.24 -2.46
C LEU A 149 -0.63 19.44 -2.52
N PRO A 150 -0.09 20.64 -2.87
CA PRO A 150 1.35 20.90 -2.78
C PRO A 150 1.94 20.63 -1.39
N LYS A 151 1.30 21.13 -0.32
CA LYS A 151 1.80 20.89 1.05
C LYS A 151 1.70 19.43 1.45
N LEU A 152 0.64 18.73 1.05
CA LEU A 152 0.45 17.30 1.33
C LEU A 152 1.61 16.48 0.77
N TYR A 153 1.96 16.69 -0.50
CA TYR A 153 3.09 16.00 -1.13
C TYR A 153 4.45 16.44 -0.60
N ALA A 154 4.61 17.72 -0.26
CA ALA A 154 5.84 18.20 0.40
C ALA A 154 6.03 17.53 1.76
N ALA A 155 4.96 17.35 2.53
CA ALA A 155 4.99 16.64 3.80
C ALA A 155 5.29 15.15 3.63
N GLU A 156 4.72 14.48 2.63
CA GLU A 156 5.05 13.08 2.30
C GLU A 156 6.51 12.92 1.87
N ALA A 157 7.03 13.85 1.06
CA ALA A 157 8.44 13.86 0.66
C ALA A 157 9.36 14.11 1.86
N ALA A 158 9.00 15.04 2.75
CA ALA A 158 9.74 15.31 3.97
C ALA A 158 9.71 14.13 4.93
N ALA A 159 8.59 13.42 5.09
CA ALA A 159 8.48 12.21 5.89
C ALA A 159 9.29 11.04 5.29
N ALA A 160 9.31 10.91 3.96
CA ALA A 160 10.17 9.95 3.27
C ALA A 160 11.67 10.29 3.40
N ALA A 161 12.01 11.58 3.54
CA ALA A 161 13.37 12.04 3.76
C ALA A 161 13.79 11.94 5.24
N SER A 162 12.89 12.23 6.19
CA SER A 162 13.11 12.20 7.65
C SER A 162 12.95 10.82 8.25
N SER A 163 12.45 9.85 7.49
CA SER A 163 12.69 8.42 7.75
C SER A 163 14.12 7.98 7.42
N THR A 164 15.05 8.94 7.21
CA THR A 164 16.42 8.74 7.66
C THR A 164 16.39 8.55 9.18
N SER A 165 16.46 7.29 9.57
CA SER A 165 16.68 6.84 10.94
C SER A 165 17.80 7.65 11.60
N PRO A 166 17.73 7.92 12.92
CA PRO A 166 18.86 8.47 13.65
C PRO A 166 20.10 7.58 13.44
N ALA A 167 21.24 8.25 13.31
CA ALA A 167 22.52 7.72 12.87
C ALA A 167 23.02 6.49 13.64
N ALA A 168 23.83 5.70 12.91
CA ALA A 168 24.68 4.57 13.29
C ALA A 168 23.92 3.28 13.67
N THR A 169 23.93 2.24 12.85
CA THR A 169 25.12 1.57 12.30
C THR A 169 24.96 1.17 10.84
N SER A 170 25.86 1.66 9.99
CA SER A 170 26.32 1.10 8.71
C SER A 170 25.50 -0.05 8.09
N SER A 171 24.67 0.27 7.09
CA SER A 171 24.37 -0.70 6.03
C SER A 171 25.60 -0.82 5.12
N PRO A 172 26.13 -2.03 4.81
CA PRO A 172 27.11 -2.15 3.76
C PRO A 172 26.42 -2.02 2.40
N LYS A 173 27.03 -1.14 1.62
CA LYS A 173 27.03 -1.01 0.17
C LYS A 173 27.32 -2.37 -0.50
N ALA A 174 26.68 -2.59 -1.65
CA ALA A 174 26.89 -3.73 -2.57
C ALA A 174 26.56 -5.10 -1.98
N GLY A 175 25.98 -5.98 -2.80
CA GLY A 175 25.58 -7.34 -2.40
C GLY A 175 26.73 -8.06 -1.70
N GLU A 176 26.56 -8.26 -0.40
CA GLU A 176 27.51 -8.99 0.42
C GLU A 176 27.46 -10.46 -0.02
N PRO A 177 28.62 -11.12 -0.23
CA PRO A 177 28.63 -12.51 -0.65
C PRO A 177 27.86 -13.36 0.36
N VAL A 178 26.89 -14.13 -0.12
CA VAL A 178 26.17 -15.11 0.70
C VAL A 178 27.12 -16.28 0.95
N ASP A 179 27.31 -16.65 2.22
CA ASP A 179 27.97 -17.91 2.55
C ASP A 179 27.02 -19.07 2.25
N VAL A 180 27.19 -19.64 1.05
CA VAL A 180 26.35 -20.72 0.53
C VAL A 180 26.40 -21.96 1.41
N LYS A 181 27.55 -22.23 2.05
CA LYS A 181 27.73 -23.41 2.91
C LYS A 181 27.00 -23.24 4.24
N LEU A 182 27.08 -22.05 4.83
CA LEU A 182 26.37 -21.71 6.06
C LEU A 182 24.84 -21.67 5.83
N ALA A 183 24.40 -21.01 4.74
CA ALA A 183 22.98 -20.95 4.39
C ALA A 183 22.38 -22.35 4.12
N GLN A 184 23.16 -23.27 3.54
CA GLN A 184 22.72 -24.64 3.29
C GLN A 184 22.65 -25.48 4.57
N ALA A 185 23.58 -25.29 5.51
CA ALA A 185 23.52 -25.92 6.82
C ALA A 185 22.29 -25.47 7.62
N MET A 186 22.01 -24.16 7.62
CA MET A 186 20.84 -23.60 8.29
C MET A 186 19.52 -24.02 7.65
N ALA A 187 19.47 -24.08 6.31
CA ALA A 187 18.30 -24.59 5.60
C ALA A 187 18.03 -26.08 5.91
N THR A 188 19.06 -26.86 6.23
CA THR A 188 18.90 -28.26 6.62
C THR A 188 18.33 -28.37 8.03
N ALA A 189 18.86 -27.58 8.98
CA ALA A 189 18.36 -27.55 10.36
C ALA A 189 16.91 -27.03 10.45
N LEU A 190 16.58 -25.94 9.75
CA LEU A 190 15.22 -25.38 9.75
C LEU A 190 14.19 -26.28 9.06
N LYS A 191 14.59 -27.10 8.09
CA LYS A 191 13.69 -28.09 7.45
C LYS A 191 13.33 -29.26 8.36
N ALA A 192 14.13 -29.52 9.39
CA ALA A 192 13.83 -30.52 10.41
C ALA A 192 12.87 -30.00 11.49
N LEU A 193 12.52 -28.71 11.45
CA LEU A 193 11.61 -28.05 12.40
C LEU A 193 10.23 -27.81 11.77
N PRO A 194 9.19 -27.53 12.58
CA PRO A 194 7.88 -27.15 12.09
C PRO A 194 7.93 -25.89 11.23
N ARG A 195 6.98 -25.77 10.29
CA ARG A 195 6.90 -24.64 9.35
C ARG A 195 6.88 -23.27 10.06
N GLU A 196 6.29 -23.21 11.24
CA GLU A 196 6.22 -22.01 12.08
C GLU A 196 7.62 -21.50 12.49
N ALA A 197 8.57 -22.40 12.77
CA ALA A 197 9.95 -22.03 13.08
C ALA A 197 10.64 -21.40 11.87
N VAL A 198 10.33 -21.89 10.66
CA VAL A 198 10.83 -21.33 9.39
C VAL A 198 10.25 -19.93 9.18
N ASP A 199 8.96 -19.73 9.40
CA ASP A 199 8.30 -18.43 9.22
C ASP A 199 8.82 -17.40 10.24
N ARG A 200 9.01 -17.78 11.50
CA ARG A 200 9.65 -16.93 12.53
C ARG A 200 11.07 -16.54 12.14
N PHE A 201 11.82 -17.46 11.55
CA PHE A 201 13.17 -17.21 11.07
C PHE A 201 13.19 -16.19 9.92
N LEU A 202 12.32 -16.37 8.91
CA LEU A 202 12.20 -15.43 7.77
C LEU A 202 11.78 -14.03 8.24
N GLN A 203 10.83 -13.97 9.18
CA GLN A 203 10.36 -12.71 9.77
C GLN A 203 11.46 -11.99 10.58
N LYS A 204 12.23 -12.71 11.40
CA LYS A 204 13.28 -12.12 12.24
C LYS A 204 14.41 -11.49 11.43
N PHE A 205 14.78 -12.11 10.32
CA PHE A 205 15.87 -11.62 9.47
C PHE A 205 15.39 -10.78 8.28
N GLY A 206 14.08 -10.65 8.07
CA GLY A 206 13.49 -9.87 6.99
C GLY A 206 13.83 -10.40 5.60
N VAL A 207 14.05 -11.71 5.47
CA VAL A 207 14.48 -12.37 4.23
C VAL A 207 13.36 -13.25 3.67
N GLN A 208 13.29 -13.37 2.34
CA GLN A 208 12.29 -14.22 1.67
C GLN A 208 12.74 -15.69 1.60
N ARG A 209 14.06 -15.93 1.57
CA ARG A 209 14.65 -17.27 1.59
C ARG A 209 15.84 -17.29 2.55
N ILE A 210 16.09 -18.44 3.16
CA ILE A 210 17.24 -18.66 4.06
C ILE A 210 18.58 -18.38 3.33
N ARG A 211 18.60 -18.53 1.99
CA ARG A 211 19.74 -18.22 1.13
C ARG A 211 19.97 -16.74 0.86
N ASP A 212 19.05 -15.88 1.28
CA ASP A 212 19.16 -14.42 1.07
C ASP A 212 19.81 -13.73 2.29
N ILE A 213 20.37 -14.51 3.24
CA ILE A 213 21.03 -13.99 4.42
C ILE A 213 22.44 -13.52 4.06
N PRO A 214 22.80 -12.26 4.34
CA PRO A 214 24.15 -11.76 4.15
C PRO A 214 25.14 -12.49 5.08
N ALA A 215 26.37 -12.76 4.61
CA ALA A 215 27.38 -13.45 5.43
C ALA A 215 27.66 -12.73 6.76
N SER A 216 27.55 -11.40 6.81
CA SER A 216 27.68 -10.62 8.06
C SER A 216 26.67 -10.98 9.15
N LYS A 217 25.50 -11.52 8.76
CA LYS A 217 24.44 -11.96 9.68
C LYS A 217 24.47 -13.47 9.92
N GLY A 218 25.43 -14.19 9.34
CA GLY A 218 25.50 -15.64 9.35
C GLY A 218 25.60 -16.24 10.75
N GLU A 219 26.47 -15.72 11.61
CA GLU A 219 26.65 -16.24 12.97
C GLU A 219 25.44 -15.98 13.86
N LEU A 220 24.84 -14.79 13.77
CA LEU A 220 23.60 -14.44 14.48
C LEU A 220 22.42 -15.30 14.02
N ALA A 221 22.33 -15.56 12.71
CA ALA A 221 21.28 -16.39 12.15
C ALA A 221 21.48 -17.86 12.53
N ARG A 222 22.71 -18.36 12.58
CA ARG A 222 23.03 -19.69 13.10
C ARG A 222 22.64 -19.83 14.57
N ALA A 223 23.03 -18.89 15.43
CA ALA A 223 22.67 -18.91 16.85
C ALA A 223 21.15 -18.90 17.06
N PHE A 224 20.40 -18.21 16.20
CA PHE A 224 18.94 -18.22 16.27
C PHE A 224 18.34 -19.55 15.80
N VAL A 225 18.90 -20.17 14.76
CA VAL A 225 18.51 -21.54 14.37
C VAL A 225 18.80 -22.52 15.51
N ASP A 226 19.95 -22.43 16.18
CA ASP A 226 20.27 -23.28 17.32
C ASP A 226 19.28 -23.08 18.49
N SER A 227 18.81 -21.84 18.74
CA SER A 227 17.76 -21.57 19.73
C SER A 227 16.39 -22.15 19.34
N LEU A 228 16.02 -22.09 18.04
CA LEU A 228 14.78 -22.70 17.55
C LEU A 228 14.87 -24.22 17.60
N VAL A 229 16.02 -24.81 17.28
CA VAL A 229 16.24 -26.25 17.43
C VAL A 229 16.10 -26.65 18.89
N ALA A 230 16.68 -25.90 19.83
CA ALA A 230 16.54 -26.20 21.26
C ALA A 230 15.08 -26.09 21.77
N GLU A 231 14.35 -25.04 21.36
CA GLU A 231 12.94 -24.81 21.72
C GLU A 231 12.04 -25.95 21.23
N TYR A 232 12.13 -26.29 19.95
CA TYR A 232 11.26 -27.30 19.33
C TYR A 232 11.73 -28.75 19.58
N SER A 233 13.01 -28.97 19.89
CA SER A 233 13.48 -30.29 20.34
C SER A 233 13.05 -30.56 21.79
N ALA A 234 12.95 -29.54 22.64
CA ALA A 234 12.45 -29.69 24.02
C ALA A 234 10.94 -29.98 24.05
N GLU A 235 10.15 -29.41 23.12
CA GLU A 235 8.72 -29.72 22.99
C GLU A 235 8.46 -31.14 22.45
N SER A 236 9.37 -31.70 21.64
CA SER A 236 9.20 -33.04 21.05
C SER A 236 9.31 -34.22 22.04
N VAL A 237 9.78 -34.00 23.27
CA VAL A 237 9.93 -35.04 24.30
C VAL A 237 8.72 -35.11 25.24
N ALA A 238 7.84 -34.10 25.24
CA ALA A 238 6.71 -34.03 26.16
C ALA A 238 5.50 -34.87 25.72
N ASP A 239 5.50 -35.42 24.50
CA ASP A 239 4.33 -36.06 23.90
C ASP A 239 4.66 -37.43 23.30
N VAL A 240 5.14 -38.34 24.15
CA VAL A 240 5.18 -39.79 23.83
C VAL A 240 4.66 -40.58 25.03
N ASP A 241 3.36 -40.90 25.01
CA ASP A 241 2.94 -42.29 25.23
C ASP A 241 1.55 -42.58 24.62
N PRO A 242 1.47 -43.19 23.43
CA PRO A 242 0.22 -43.74 22.93
C PRO A 242 -0.07 -45.18 23.40
N PHE A 243 0.87 -45.88 24.07
CA PHE A 243 0.65 -47.22 24.63
C PHE A 243 1.67 -47.61 25.73
N GLY A 244 1.27 -47.55 27.01
CA GLY A 244 1.67 -48.56 28.01
C GLY A 244 1.67 -48.12 29.48
N PRO A 245 1.93 -49.06 30.42
CA PRO A 245 1.53 -50.47 30.49
C PRO A 245 0.21 -50.70 31.26
#